data_AF-A0A9W6GVC9-F1
#
_entry.id   AF-A0A9W6GVC9-F1
#
_cell.length_a   1.000
_cell.length_b   1.000
_cell.length_c   1.000
_cell.angle_alpha   90.00
_cell.angle_beta   90.00
_cell.angle_gamma   90.00
#
_symmetry.space_group_name_H-M   'P 1'
#
loop_
_entity.id
_entity.type
_entity.pdbx_description
1 polymer ?
#
loop_
_entity_poly.entity_id
_entity_poly.type
_entity_poly.pdbx_seq_one_letter_code
_entity_poly.pdbx_strand_id
1 'polypeptide(L)' 'MLHALIADAQARLDDARRQLRLAAINFDVPDEELLELRARARTIYDELAGLDRKKLKGSLFSFLKFW' A
#
# COMPACT_ATOMS: atom_id res chain seq x y z
N MET A 1 -9.76 -11.53 -9.55
CA MET A 1 -10.15 -10.69 -8.39
C MET A 1 -8.95 -10.16 -7.61
N LEU A 2 -8.01 -10.99 -7.15
CA LEU A 2 -6.82 -10.54 -6.38
C LEU A 2 -5.96 -9.48 -7.09
N HIS A 3 -5.77 -9.58 -8.41
CA HIS A 3 -5.04 -8.57 -9.18
C HIS A 3 -5.72 -7.20 -9.18
N ALA A 4 -7.05 -7.15 -9.23
CA ALA A 4 -7.80 -5.90 -9.16
C ALA A 4 -7.70 -5.27 -7.76
N LEU A 5 -7.71 -6.09 -6.70
CA LEU A 5 -7.50 -5.63 -5.32
C LEU A 5 -6.09 -5.08 -5.11
N ILE A 6 -5.07 -5.70 -5.71
CA ILE A 6 -3.68 -5.18 -5.67
C ILE A 6 -3.59 -3.85 -6.42
N ALA A 7 -4.20 -3.75 -7.61
CA ALA A 7 -4.18 -2.51 -8.39
C ALA A 7 -4.89 -1.36 -7.67
N ASP A 8 -6.04 -1.62 -7.05
CA ASP A 8 -6.77 -0.64 -6.24
C ASP A 8 -5.94 -0.19 -5.01
N ALA A 9 -5.34 -1.15 -4.28
CA ALA A 9 -4.49 -0.83 -3.15
C ALA A 9 -3.21 -0.06 -3.56
N GLN A 10 -2.65 -0.33 -4.75
CA GLN A 10 -1.56 0.46 -5.32
C GLN A 10 -2.00 1.89 -5.63
N ALA A 11 -3.17 2.08 -6.26
CA ALA A 11 -3.69 3.41 -6.55
C ALA A 11 -3.92 4.23 -5.27
N ARG A 12 -4.45 3.59 -4.22
CA ARG A 12 -4.64 4.21 -2.90
C ARG A 12 -3.31 4.58 -2.23
N LEU A 13 -2.28 3.74 -2.38
CA LEU A 13 -0.93 4.03 -1.86
C LEU A 13 -0.30 5.23 -2.58
N ASP A 14 -0.44 5.30 -3.90
CA ASP A 14 0.12 6.37 -4.71
C ASP A 14 -0.57 7.71 -4.42
N ASP A 15 -1.88 7.70 -4.20
CA ASP A 15 -2.60 8.90 -3.74
C ASP A 15 -2.15 9.35 -2.35
N ALA A 16 -2.05 8.42 -1.39
CA ALA A 16 -1.55 8.73 -0.04
C ALA A 16 -0.11 9.30 -0.07
N ARG A 17 0.76 8.78 -0.95
CA ARG A 17 2.11 9.31 -1.16
C ARG A 17 2.11 10.70 -1.76
N ARG A 18 1.19 10.97 -2.70
CA ARG A 18 1.04 12.31 -3.29
C ARG A 18 0.61 13.31 -2.23
N GLN A 19 -0.41 12.97 -1.43
CA GLN A 19 -0.87 13.80 -0.32
C GLN A 19 0.24 14.07 0.69
N LEU A 20 1.01 13.04 1.07
CA LEU A 20 2.16 13.21 1.95
C LEU A 20 3.25 14.12 1.39
N ARG A 21 3.54 14.02 0.09
CA ARG A 21 4.52 14.91 -0.55
C ARG A 21 4.05 16.35 -0.55
N LEU A 22 2.77 16.59 -0.82
CA LEU A 22 2.17 17.92 -0.80
C LEU A 22 2.15 18.49 0.63
N ALA A 23 1.79 17.68 1.61
CA ALA A 23 1.79 18.07 3.02
C ALA A 23 3.21 18.36 3.53
N ALA A 24 4.20 17.55 3.17
CA ALA A 24 5.57 17.73 3.63
C ALA A 24 6.25 19.01 3.11
N ILE A 25 5.76 19.58 2.00
CA ILE A 25 6.26 20.86 1.47
C ILE A 25 5.37 22.04 1.87
N ASN A 26 4.21 21.78 2.47
CA ASN A 26 3.29 22.80 2.94
C ASN A 26 3.48 23.02 4.44
N PHE A 27 4.14 24.12 4.80
CA PHE A 27 4.42 24.49 6.18
C PHE A 27 3.19 24.96 6.97
N ASP A 28 2.04 25.12 6.31
CA ASP A 28 0.76 25.41 6.97
C ASP A 28 0.10 24.13 7.51
N VAL A 29 0.60 22.95 7.15
CA VAL A 29 0.08 21.66 7.66
C VAL A 29 0.68 21.39 9.04
N PRO A 30 -0.14 21.19 10.07
CA PRO A 30 0.35 20.83 11.39
C PRO A 30 1.12 19.50 11.38
N ASP A 31 2.15 19.39 12.21
CA ASP A 31 2.96 18.17 12.33
C ASP A 31 2.11 16.94 12.65
N GLU A 32 1.06 17.09 13.44
CA GLU A 32 0.14 16.01 13.83
C GLU A 32 -0.63 15.46 12.62
N GLU A 33 -1.12 16.34 11.74
CA GLU A 33 -1.77 15.94 10.48
C GLU A 33 -0.76 15.23 9.55
N LEU A 34 0.49 15.69 9.52
CA LEU A 34 1.57 15.04 8.80
C LEU A 34 1.86 13.62 9.32
N LEU A 35 1.81 13.42 10.64
CA LEU A 35 1.97 12.11 11.27
C LEU A 35 0.79 11.18 10.97
N GLU A 36 -0.44 11.68 10.98
CA GLU A 36 -1.63 10.91 10.62
C GLU A 36 -1.59 10.44 9.16
N LEU A 37 -1.21 11.33 8.23
CA LEU A 37 -1.03 10.99 6.82
C LEU A 37 0.04 9.90 6.64
N ARG A 38 1.12 9.95 7.43
CA ARG A 38 2.17 8.91 7.44
C ARG A 38 1.65 7.59 7.95
N ALA A 39 0.92 7.60 9.07
CA ALA A 39 0.32 6.40 9.63
C ALA A 39 -0.65 5.75 8.63
N ARG A 40 -1.49 6.56 7.98
CA ARG A 40 -2.43 6.10 6.95
C ARG A 40 -1.73 5.45 5.75
N ALA A 41 -0.70 6.11 5.22
CA ALA A 41 0.10 5.55 4.13
C ALA A 41 0.78 4.23 4.53
N ARG A 42 1.20 4.11 5.80
CA ARG A 42 1.78 2.88 6.32
C ARG A 42 0.78 1.74 6.37
N THR A 43 -0.44 1.98 6.85
CA THR A 43 -1.50 0.96 6.87
C THR A 43 -1.79 0.43 5.47
N ILE A 44 -1.92 1.32 4.47
CA ILE A 44 -2.16 0.92 3.07
C ILE A 44 -1.00 0.09 2.51
N TYR A 45 0.24 0.45 2.86
CA TYR A 45 1.42 -0.32 2.46
C TYR A 45 1.41 -1.73 3.07
N ASP A 46 1.07 -1.86 4.34
CA ASP A 46 1.02 -3.15 5.03
C ASP A 46 -0.11 -4.04 4.46
N GLU A 47 -1.25 -3.44 4.09
CA GLU A 47 -2.33 -4.12 3.35
C GLU A 47 -1.84 -4.64 2.00
N LEU A 48 -1.13 -3.81 1.22
CA LEU A 48 -0.55 -4.19 -0.07
C LEU A 48 0.42 -5.36 0.08
N ALA A 49 1.35 -5.26 1.03
CA ALA A 49 2.33 -6.31 1.32
C ALA A 49 1.64 -7.62 1.72
N GLY A 50 0.52 -7.55 2.44
CA GLY A 50 -0.32 -8.69 2.77
C GLY A 50 -0.94 -9.36 1.53
N LEU A 51 -1.46 -8.55 0.58
CA LEU A 51 -2.02 -9.04 -0.68
C LEU A 51 -0.95 -9.68 -1.58
N ASP A 52 0.22 -9.07 -1.68
CA ASP A 52 1.35 -9.61 -2.46
C ASP A 52 1.85 -10.94 -1.88
N ARG A 53 1.95 -11.06 -0.54
CA ARG A 53 2.28 -12.33 0.11
C ARG A 53 1.25 -13.42 -0.19
N LYS A 54 -0.05 -13.10 -0.22
CA LYS A 54 -1.11 -14.05 -0.58
C LYS A 54 -0.97 -14.53 -2.02
N LYS A 55 -0.66 -13.61 -2.95
CA LYS A 55 -0.38 -13.94 -4.36
C LYS A 55 0.80 -14.89 -4.50
N LEU A 56 1.91 -14.60 -3.82
CA LEU A 56 3.14 -15.41 -3.85
C LEU A 56 2.91 -16.82 -3.29
N LYS A 57 2.19 -16.95 -2.17
CA LYS A 57 1.85 -18.27 -1.61
C LYS A 57 1.03 -19.11 -2.60
N GLY A 58 -0.01 -18.53 -3.21
CA GLY A 58 -0.81 -19.24 -4.22
C GLY A 58 0.00 -19.70 -5.45
N SER A 59 0.98 -18.89 -5.86
CA SER A 59 1.90 -19.22 -6.95
C SER A 59 2.86 -20.34 -6.59
N LEU A 60 3.46 -20.31 -5.39
CA LEU A 60 4.39 -21.34 -4.92
C LEU A 60 3.71 -22.71 -4.78
N PHE A 61 2.47 -22.74 -4.28
CA PHE A 61 1.67 -23.98 -4.23
C PHE A 61 1.32 -24.54 -5.62
N SER A 62 1.16 -23.70 -6.64
CA SER A 62 0.96 -24.18 -8.01
C SER A 62 2.24 -24.75 -8.61
N PHE A 63 3.39 -24.12 -8.38
CA PHE A 63 4.67 -24.61 -8.87
C PHE A 63 5.06 -25.96 -8.27
N LEU A 64 4.85 -26.16 -6.97
CA LEU A 64 5.15 -27.44 -6.29
C LEU A 64 4.22 -28.59 -6.70
N LYS A 65 3.02 -28.31 -7.22
CA LYS A 65 2.06 -29.34 -7.64
C LYS A 65 2.34 -29.89 -9.04
N PHE A 66 3.22 -29.21 -9.79
CA PHE A 66 3.66 -29.60 -11.13
C PHE A 66 4.99 -30.38 -11.14
N TRP A 67 5.61 -30.57 -9.97
CA TRP A 67 6.79 -31.40 -9.79
C TRP A 67 6.42 -32.77 -9.21
#